data_AF-A0A6D2WN07-F1
#
_entry.id   AF-A0A6D2WN07-F1
#
_cell.length_a   1.000
_cell.length_b   1.000
_cell.length_c   1.000
_cell.angle_alpha   90.00
_cell.angle_beta   90.00
_cell.angle_gamma   90.00
#
_symmetry.space_group_name_H-M   'P 1'
#
loop_
_entity.id
_entity.type
_entity.pdbx_description
1 polymer ?
#
loop_
_entity_poly.entity_id
_entity_poly.type
_entity_poly.pdbx_seq_one_letter_code
_entity_poly.pdbx_strand_id
1 'polypeptide(L)'
;MNGKRPAEPGAARVGKKGKKEVMAEFSDAVTEETLKKQVAEAWSRRTPFSHEVIVMDMDPFLHCVIPNFIQSQDFLEGLQKELMNLDFHEKYNDLYKFQQSDDLKKRREPHISTLRKILFEDFRSWLSDISKIDLESTIDMSCAKYEFTDALLCHDDELEGRRIAFILYLVPPWDRSLGGTLDLYSIDEHFQPKQIVKSLIPSWNKLVFFEVSPVSFHQHEILYDWINPTYLDMDYQVQIQEEFEESSEILLKEFLKPEKFTKVCEALEHGDVEWSSRGPPNKRFYEKAEESTLPEILKECMKLFRSEALFLLLSNFTGLKLHFLAPSEEDEMNDKKEAETADITEEGTSHNPPEPENNQTAISNNSQQSSEQTDPEPEENETKKESSVPMCQGELRHWKTGHYTLIHDHSKAEFALDLILYCGCEGWEPEYGGFTSYIAKGEDEELLTVNPESNSLALVYRDRETLKFVKHINHRSLEQKKTFPNRTGFWDFSFIYYE
;
A
#
# COMPACT_ATOMS: atom_id res chain seq x y z
N MET A 1 38.86 -74.83 -16.11
CA MET A 1 37.93 -75.04 -14.97
C MET A 1 37.62 -73.67 -14.40
N ASN A 2 36.50 -73.07 -14.84
CA ASN A 2 35.20 -73.07 -14.17
C ASN A 2 35.18 -72.26 -12.86
N GLY A 3 34.44 -71.15 -12.86
CA GLY A 3 34.09 -70.43 -11.64
C GLY A 3 33.58 -69.00 -11.84
N LYS A 4 32.43 -68.85 -12.50
CA LYS A 4 31.63 -67.60 -12.55
C LYS A 4 31.23 -67.17 -11.13
N ARG A 5 31.23 -65.85 -10.86
CA ARG A 5 30.24 -65.20 -9.98
C ARG A 5 29.41 -64.23 -10.83
N PRO A 6 28.08 -64.12 -10.60
CA PRO A 6 27.16 -63.44 -11.51
C PRO A 6 27.10 -61.94 -11.22
N ALA A 7 27.01 -61.13 -12.27
CA ALA A 7 26.52 -59.76 -12.19
C ALA A 7 24.99 -59.80 -12.11
N GLU A 8 24.42 -59.16 -11.11
CA GLU A 8 22.97 -58.93 -10.97
C GLU A 8 22.48 -57.77 -11.85
N PRO A 9 21.19 -57.74 -12.19
CA PRO A 9 20.65 -57.00 -13.32
C PRO A 9 20.08 -55.62 -12.95
N GLY A 10 20.26 -54.67 -13.87
CA GLY A 10 19.28 -53.63 -14.19
C GLY A 10 19.05 -52.53 -13.15
N ALA A 11 19.79 -51.43 -13.28
CA ALA A 11 19.25 -50.11 -12.96
C ALA A 11 18.79 -49.47 -14.27
N ALA A 12 17.50 -49.18 -14.34
CA ALA A 12 16.81 -48.59 -15.47
C ALA A 12 17.55 -47.36 -16.01
N ARG A 13 17.57 -47.23 -17.34
CA ARG A 13 17.85 -45.95 -18.00
C ARG A 13 16.97 -44.89 -17.36
N VAL A 14 17.58 -43.98 -16.60
CA VAL A 14 16.96 -42.71 -16.25
C VAL A 14 16.64 -42.05 -17.59
N GLY A 15 15.36 -42.13 -17.97
CA GLY A 15 14.86 -41.38 -19.10
C GLY A 15 15.24 -39.94 -18.87
N LYS A 16 16.01 -39.35 -19.80
CA LYS A 16 16.07 -37.90 -19.94
C LYS A 16 14.61 -37.43 -19.94
N LYS A 17 14.15 -36.79 -18.88
CA LYS A 17 12.94 -35.98 -18.93
C LYS A 17 13.21 -35.00 -20.08
N GLY A 18 12.60 -35.26 -21.23
CA GLY A 18 12.60 -34.30 -22.32
C GLY A 18 12.13 -32.98 -21.75
N LYS A 19 12.85 -31.89 -22.01
CA LYS A 19 12.31 -30.55 -21.80
C LYS A 19 10.95 -30.55 -22.50
N LYS A 20 9.85 -30.53 -21.73
CA LYS A 20 8.53 -30.25 -22.29
C LYS A 20 8.65 -28.83 -22.83
N GLU A 21 8.64 -28.69 -24.14
CA GLU A 21 8.61 -27.40 -24.80
C GLU A 21 7.26 -26.78 -24.48
N VAL A 22 7.28 -25.70 -23.71
CA VAL A 22 6.07 -24.96 -23.36
C VAL A 22 5.74 -24.11 -24.59
N MET A 23 4.54 -24.27 -25.13
CA MET A 23 4.07 -23.51 -26.28
C MET A 23 2.87 -22.67 -25.87
N ALA A 24 2.87 -21.39 -26.25
CA ALA A 24 1.77 -20.46 -26.10
C ALA A 24 1.91 -19.36 -27.16
N GLU A 25 0.78 -18.75 -27.51
CA GLU A 25 0.70 -17.63 -28.44
C GLU A 25 -0.17 -16.52 -27.84
N PHE A 26 0.06 -15.29 -28.28
CA PHE A 26 -0.85 -14.19 -27.98
C PHE A 26 -2.10 -14.30 -28.85
N SER A 27 -3.18 -13.65 -28.43
CA SER A 27 -4.54 -13.83 -28.96
C SER A 27 -4.63 -13.81 -30.48
N ASP A 28 -5.05 -14.93 -31.08
CA ASP A 28 -5.33 -15.03 -32.52
C ASP A 28 -6.33 -13.99 -33.03
N ALA A 29 -7.21 -13.50 -32.15
CA ALA A 29 -8.19 -12.50 -32.53
C ALA A 29 -7.52 -11.21 -33.03
N VAL A 30 -6.39 -10.81 -32.44
CA VAL A 30 -5.66 -9.60 -32.87
C VAL A 30 -4.72 -9.86 -34.05
N THR A 31 -4.40 -11.11 -34.36
CA THR A 31 -3.61 -11.48 -35.54
C THR A 31 -4.46 -11.64 -36.80
N GLU A 32 -5.79 -11.69 -36.65
CA GLU A 32 -6.74 -11.72 -37.76
C GLU A 32 -6.51 -10.52 -38.70
N GLU A 33 -6.38 -10.81 -40.00
CA GLU A 33 -5.92 -9.85 -41.01
C GLU A 33 -6.82 -8.63 -41.15
N THR A 34 -8.14 -8.78 -41.01
CA THR A 34 -9.05 -7.64 -41.10
C THR A 34 -8.94 -6.75 -39.87
N LEU A 35 -8.90 -7.32 -38.67
CA LEU A 35 -8.74 -6.56 -37.42
C LEU A 35 -7.38 -5.86 -37.37
N LYS A 36 -6.29 -6.55 -37.72
CA LYS A 36 -4.94 -5.97 -37.79
C LYS A 36 -4.87 -4.78 -38.75
N LYS A 37 -5.53 -4.86 -39.91
CA LYS A 37 -5.61 -3.73 -40.87
C LYS A 37 -6.39 -2.55 -40.32
N GLN A 38 -7.49 -2.79 -39.61
CA GLN A 38 -8.28 -1.74 -38.96
C GLN A 38 -7.48 -1.04 -37.86
N VAL A 39 -6.77 -1.79 -37.03
CA VAL A 39 -5.88 -1.24 -36.00
C VAL A 39 -4.75 -0.43 -36.64
N ALA A 40 -4.13 -0.93 -37.72
CA ALA A 40 -3.10 -0.19 -38.46
C ALA A 40 -3.63 1.12 -39.08
N GLU A 41 -4.83 1.10 -39.66
CA GLU A 41 -5.48 2.31 -40.22
C GLU A 41 -5.76 3.33 -39.11
N ALA A 42 -6.29 2.88 -37.98
CA ALA A 42 -6.59 3.75 -36.85
C ALA A 42 -5.32 4.31 -36.19
N TRP A 43 -4.25 3.52 -36.10
CA TRP A 43 -2.93 3.97 -35.63
C TRP A 43 -2.38 5.06 -36.55
N SER A 44 -2.41 4.81 -37.87
CA SER A 44 -1.92 5.74 -38.89
C SER A 44 -2.70 7.05 -38.91
N ARG A 45 -4.00 7.01 -38.63
CA ARG A 45 -4.87 8.20 -38.63
C ARG A 45 -4.95 8.91 -37.28
N ARG A 46 -4.35 8.34 -36.23
CA ARG A 46 -4.52 8.81 -34.84
C ARG A 46 -6.00 8.95 -34.47
N THR A 47 -6.77 7.90 -34.76
CA THR A 47 -8.21 7.84 -34.46
C THR A 47 -8.51 6.74 -33.46
N PRO A 48 -9.44 6.95 -32.51
CA PRO A 48 -9.84 5.89 -31.60
C PRO A 48 -10.44 4.70 -32.36
N PHE A 49 -10.24 3.51 -31.82
CA PHE A 49 -10.76 2.25 -32.36
C PHE A 49 -11.18 1.36 -31.19
N SER A 50 -12.40 0.82 -31.25
CA SER A 50 -12.93 -0.04 -30.18
C SER A 50 -13.46 -1.33 -30.78
N HIS A 51 -13.01 -2.44 -30.20
CA HIS A 51 -13.40 -3.79 -30.54
C HIS A 51 -13.43 -4.63 -29.25
N GLU A 52 -14.13 -5.77 -29.27
CA GLU A 52 -14.28 -6.65 -28.10
C GLU A 52 -12.92 -7.10 -27.51
N VAL A 53 -11.94 -7.37 -28.39
CA VAL A 53 -10.62 -7.90 -28.01
C VAL A 53 -9.50 -6.84 -27.98
N ILE A 54 -9.76 -5.61 -28.40
CA ILE A 54 -8.77 -4.53 -28.37
C ILE A 54 -9.46 -3.16 -28.38
N VAL A 55 -9.01 -2.27 -27.50
CA VAL A 55 -9.42 -0.87 -27.49
C VAL A 55 -8.18 -0.01 -27.65
N MET A 56 -8.21 0.93 -28.59
CA MET A 56 -7.18 1.92 -28.82
C MET A 56 -7.80 3.31 -28.72
N ASP A 57 -7.22 4.14 -27.87
CA ASP A 57 -7.68 5.51 -27.64
C ASP A 57 -6.51 6.49 -27.79
N MET A 58 -6.83 7.73 -28.12
CA MET A 58 -5.88 8.80 -28.43
C MET A 58 -5.80 9.86 -27.33
N ASP A 59 -6.75 9.87 -26.39
CA ASP A 59 -6.83 10.83 -25.30
C ASP A 59 -6.41 10.17 -23.97
N PRO A 60 -5.39 10.65 -23.25
CA PRO A 60 -4.59 11.86 -23.50
C PRO A 60 -3.49 11.69 -24.54
N PHE A 61 -3.09 10.46 -24.81
CA PHE A 61 -2.16 10.06 -25.86
C PHE A 61 -2.52 8.67 -26.35
N LEU A 62 -1.85 8.19 -27.41
CA LEU A 62 -2.12 6.86 -27.98
C LEU A 62 -1.81 5.77 -26.96
N HIS A 63 -2.85 5.08 -26.49
CA HIS A 63 -2.74 3.89 -25.64
C HIS A 63 -3.75 2.83 -26.07
N CYS A 64 -3.36 1.57 -25.91
CA CYS A 64 -4.09 0.40 -26.33
C CYS A 64 -4.24 -0.58 -25.17
N VAL A 65 -5.39 -1.26 -25.10
CA VAL A 65 -5.70 -2.28 -24.11
C VAL A 65 -6.15 -3.55 -24.84
N ILE A 66 -5.45 -4.66 -24.61
CA ILE A 66 -5.79 -6.00 -25.09
C ILE A 66 -6.13 -6.87 -23.87
N PRO A 67 -7.43 -7.12 -23.58
CA PRO A 67 -7.80 -8.12 -22.59
C PRO A 67 -7.51 -9.53 -23.13
N ASN A 68 -7.26 -10.48 -22.22
CA ASN A 68 -6.99 -11.87 -22.56
C ASN A 68 -5.84 -12.03 -23.58
N PHE A 69 -4.72 -11.35 -23.32
CA PHE A 69 -3.60 -11.23 -24.26
C PHE A 69 -3.01 -12.60 -24.67
N ILE A 70 -2.80 -13.52 -23.73
CA ILE A 70 -2.34 -14.89 -24.00
C ILE A 70 -3.52 -15.86 -23.83
N GLN A 71 -3.74 -16.74 -24.80
CA GLN A 71 -4.92 -17.63 -24.78
C GLN A 71 -4.80 -18.78 -23.76
N SER A 72 -3.59 -19.32 -23.58
CA SER A 72 -3.36 -20.48 -22.72
C SER A 72 -3.30 -20.06 -21.25
N GLN A 73 -4.36 -20.37 -20.50
CA GLN A 73 -4.40 -20.12 -19.06
C GLN A 73 -3.35 -20.97 -18.31
N ASP A 74 -3.15 -22.22 -18.71
CA ASP A 74 -2.10 -23.10 -18.17
C ASP A 74 -0.70 -22.47 -18.31
N PHE A 75 -0.46 -21.77 -19.43
CA PHE A 75 0.79 -21.05 -19.64
C PHE A 75 0.95 -19.88 -18.66
N LEU A 76 -0.10 -19.08 -18.46
CA LEU A 76 -0.06 -17.92 -17.58
C LEU A 76 0.11 -18.32 -16.10
N GLU A 77 -0.53 -19.39 -15.67
CA GLU A 77 -0.34 -19.95 -14.32
C GLU A 77 1.10 -20.48 -14.14
N GLY A 78 1.64 -21.15 -15.15
CA GLY A 78 3.03 -21.58 -15.17
C GLY A 78 4.02 -20.41 -15.17
N LEU A 79 3.72 -19.34 -15.92
CA LEU A 79 4.51 -18.11 -15.96
C LEU A 79 4.48 -17.39 -14.61
N GLN A 80 3.31 -17.20 -14.02
CA GLN A 80 3.17 -16.59 -12.69
C GLN A 80 3.97 -17.39 -11.66
N LYS A 81 3.90 -18.72 -11.70
CA LYS A 81 4.68 -19.58 -10.80
C LYS A 81 6.19 -19.43 -10.99
N GLU A 82 6.67 -19.31 -12.23
CA GLU A 82 8.09 -19.06 -12.50
C GLU A 82 8.51 -17.68 -12.00
N LEU A 83 7.72 -16.65 -12.25
CA LEU A 83 8.00 -15.26 -11.84
C LEU A 83 8.00 -15.10 -10.32
N MET A 84 7.05 -15.69 -9.61
CA MET A 84 6.97 -15.63 -8.15
C MET A 84 8.10 -16.39 -7.43
N ASN A 85 8.82 -17.26 -8.15
CA ASN A 85 9.99 -17.97 -7.65
C ASN A 85 11.31 -17.22 -7.95
N LEU A 86 11.26 -16.05 -8.59
CA LEU A 86 12.43 -15.21 -8.77
C LEU A 86 12.76 -14.47 -7.49
N ASP A 87 14.03 -14.11 -7.35
CA ASP A 87 14.45 -13.14 -6.36
C ASP A 87 13.98 -11.75 -6.81
N PHE A 88 13.35 -11.03 -5.89
CA PHE A 88 12.92 -9.65 -6.05
C PHE A 88 13.79 -8.76 -5.18
N HIS A 89 14.18 -7.62 -5.74
CA HIS A 89 15.01 -6.62 -5.08
C HIS A 89 14.24 -5.33 -4.98
N GLU A 90 14.29 -4.70 -3.81
CA GLU A 90 13.69 -3.40 -3.61
C GLU A 90 14.36 -2.36 -4.51
N LYS A 91 13.53 -1.52 -5.11
CA LYS A 91 13.94 -0.35 -5.88
C LYS A 91 13.26 0.86 -5.27
N TYR A 92 14.07 1.80 -4.84
CA TYR A 92 13.63 3.00 -4.15
C TYR A 92 14.40 4.22 -4.67
N ASN A 93 13.68 5.29 -4.99
CA ASN A 93 14.19 6.64 -5.18
C ASN A 93 13.04 7.66 -5.01
N ASP A 94 13.28 8.90 -5.42
CA ASP A 94 12.31 9.98 -5.44
C ASP A 94 11.08 9.72 -6.34
N LEU A 95 11.23 8.91 -7.39
CA LEU A 95 10.18 8.64 -8.37
C LEU A 95 9.36 7.39 -8.01
N TYR A 96 9.96 6.41 -7.34
CA TYR A 96 9.33 5.11 -7.13
C TYR A 96 9.80 4.38 -5.87
N LYS A 97 8.92 3.50 -5.40
CA LYS A 97 9.20 2.43 -4.45
C LYS A 97 8.47 1.18 -4.95
N PHE A 98 9.19 0.11 -5.27
CA PHE A 98 8.59 -1.19 -5.62
C PHE A 98 9.64 -2.31 -5.62
N GLN A 99 9.22 -3.56 -5.79
CA GLN A 99 10.12 -4.69 -5.93
C GLN A 99 10.30 -5.09 -7.41
N GLN A 100 11.54 -5.25 -7.86
CA GLN A 100 11.87 -5.66 -9.23
C GLN A 100 12.67 -6.96 -9.22
N SER A 101 12.33 -7.90 -10.11
CA SER A 101 13.16 -9.10 -10.32
C SER A 101 14.49 -8.74 -11.00
N ASP A 102 15.42 -9.70 -11.02
CA ASP A 102 16.49 -9.68 -12.02
C ASP A 102 15.96 -9.43 -13.45
N ASP A 103 16.80 -8.85 -14.31
CA ASP A 103 16.53 -8.73 -15.75
C ASP A 103 16.19 -10.10 -16.36
N LEU A 104 15.04 -10.17 -17.03
CA LEU A 104 14.50 -11.40 -17.60
C LEU A 104 15.18 -11.78 -18.91
N LYS A 105 16.03 -10.92 -19.49
CA LYS A 105 16.70 -11.12 -20.78
C LYS A 105 17.46 -12.45 -20.91
N LYS A 106 18.12 -12.89 -19.84
CA LYS A 106 18.98 -14.10 -19.85
C LYS A 106 18.40 -15.29 -19.08
N ARG A 107 17.19 -15.16 -18.53
CA ARG A 107 16.48 -16.20 -17.78
C ARG A 107 16.21 -17.44 -18.66
N ARG A 108 16.30 -18.65 -18.12
CA ARG A 108 16.27 -19.92 -18.88
C ARG A 108 15.02 -20.77 -18.61
N GLU A 109 14.20 -20.32 -17.68
CA GLU A 109 12.93 -20.90 -17.30
C GLU A 109 12.00 -20.92 -18.53
N PRO A 110 11.29 -22.03 -18.80
CA PRO A 110 10.62 -22.24 -20.07
C PRO A 110 9.46 -21.28 -20.34
N HIS A 111 8.65 -20.89 -19.34
CA HIS A 111 7.54 -19.94 -19.57
C HIS A 111 8.09 -18.53 -19.81
N ILE A 112 9.07 -18.07 -19.00
CA ILE A 112 9.75 -16.78 -19.22
C ILE A 112 10.43 -16.73 -20.60
N SER A 113 11.11 -17.82 -20.99
CA SER A 113 11.78 -17.90 -22.30
C SER A 113 10.80 -17.86 -23.47
N THR A 114 9.62 -18.46 -23.31
CA THR A 114 8.56 -18.44 -24.32
C THR A 114 7.89 -17.07 -24.37
N LEU A 115 7.64 -16.43 -23.23
CA LEU A 115 7.11 -15.07 -23.14
C LEU A 115 8.03 -14.07 -23.88
N ARG A 116 9.35 -14.21 -23.75
CA ARG A 116 10.30 -13.37 -24.51
C ARG A 116 10.11 -13.49 -26.02
N LYS A 117 9.86 -14.69 -26.55
CA LYS A 117 9.57 -14.89 -27.98
C LYS A 117 8.24 -14.25 -28.37
N ILE A 118 7.19 -14.50 -27.58
CA ILE A 118 5.87 -13.91 -27.80
C ILE A 118 5.97 -12.39 -27.88
N LEU A 119 6.69 -11.73 -26.95
CA LEU A 119 6.76 -10.26 -26.89
C LEU A 119 7.74 -9.67 -27.91
N PHE A 120 8.97 -10.19 -28.00
CA PHE A 120 10.06 -9.56 -28.76
C PHE A 120 10.26 -10.15 -30.17
N GLU A 121 9.57 -11.22 -30.53
CA GLU A 121 9.50 -11.74 -31.90
C GLU A 121 8.10 -11.50 -32.47
N ASP A 122 7.08 -12.18 -31.95
CA ASP A 122 5.77 -12.25 -32.59
C ASP A 122 4.97 -10.95 -32.43
N PHE A 123 4.78 -10.49 -31.19
CA PHE A 123 4.06 -9.26 -30.89
C PHE A 123 4.82 -8.01 -31.35
N ARG A 124 6.15 -7.99 -31.23
CA ARG A 124 6.99 -6.93 -31.82
C ARG A 124 6.77 -6.83 -33.33
N SER A 125 6.78 -7.95 -34.06
CA SER A 125 6.52 -7.95 -35.50
C SER A 125 5.13 -7.41 -35.81
N TRP A 126 4.12 -7.82 -35.04
CA TRP A 126 2.76 -7.30 -35.16
C TRP A 126 2.69 -5.78 -34.90
N LEU A 127 3.37 -5.27 -33.85
CA LEU A 127 3.47 -3.84 -33.54
C LEU A 127 4.17 -3.06 -34.65
N SER A 128 5.29 -3.54 -35.19
CA SER A 128 5.98 -2.90 -36.31
C SER A 128 5.06 -2.77 -37.53
N ASP A 129 4.27 -3.81 -37.81
CA ASP A 129 3.34 -3.80 -38.95
C ASP A 129 2.21 -2.78 -38.80
N ILE A 130 1.60 -2.67 -37.61
CA ILE A 130 0.49 -1.75 -37.36
C ILE A 130 0.96 -0.30 -37.20
N SER A 131 2.13 -0.10 -36.60
CA SER A 131 2.65 1.23 -36.27
C SER A 131 3.51 1.84 -37.36
N LYS A 132 4.05 1.01 -38.27
CA LYS A 132 5.07 1.38 -39.25
C LYS A 132 6.37 1.89 -38.61
N ILE A 133 6.64 1.49 -37.38
CA ILE A 133 7.88 1.75 -36.66
C ILE A 133 8.78 0.52 -36.78
N ASP A 134 10.03 0.71 -37.18
CA ASP A 134 11.04 -0.35 -37.18
C ASP A 134 11.54 -0.61 -35.74
N LEU A 135 10.82 -1.44 -35.00
CA LEU A 135 11.18 -1.81 -33.62
C LEU A 135 12.36 -2.79 -33.60
N GLU A 136 13.37 -2.50 -32.78
CA GLU A 136 14.52 -3.38 -32.59
C GLU A 136 14.15 -4.69 -31.89
N SER A 137 14.90 -5.76 -32.15
CA SER A 137 14.78 -7.02 -31.41
C SER A 137 15.42 -6.98 -30.02
N THR A 138 15.80 -5.80 -29.54
CA THR A 138 16.44 -5.60 -28.23
C THR A 138 15.46 -5.97 -27.14
N ILE A 139 15.81 -6.98 -26.33
CA ILE A 139 15.02 -7.38 -25.18
C ILE A 139 15.27 -6.39 -24.04
N ASP A 140 14.20 -5.75 -23.59
CA ASP A 140 14.11 -4.88 -22.42
C ASP A 140 12.79 -5.19 -21.70
N MET A 141 12.84 -6.09 -20.70
CA MET A 141 11.68 -6.44 -19.88
C MET A 141 12.13 -6.84 -18.48
N SER A 142 11.34 -6.45 -17.49
CA SER A 142 11.51 -6.84 -16.08
C SER A 142 10.18 -7.33 -15.52
N CYS A 143 10.23 -8.03 -14.37
CA CYS A 143 9.04 -8.28 -13.57
C CYS A 143 9.04 -7.27 -12.42
N ALA A 144 7.97 -6.49 -12.30
CA ALA A 144 7.74 -5.64 -11.15
C ALA A 144 6.63 -6.23 -10.29
N LYS A 145 6.81 -6.18 -8.97
CA LYS A 145 5.81 -6.52 -7.98
C LYS A 145 5.60 -5.27 -7.13
N TYR A 146 4.38 -4.75 -7.22
CA TYR A 146 3.91 -3.66 -6.37
C TYR A 146 3.13 -4.31 -5.25
N GLU A 147 3.72 -4.25 -4.07
CA GLU A 147 3.03 -4.57 -2.84
C GLU A 147 2.50 -3.28 -2.25
N PHE A 148 2.09 -3.37 -1.01
CA PHE A 148 1.46 -2.28 -0.36
C PHE A 148 2.46 -1.16 0.01
N THR A 149 2.10 0.10 -0.29
CA THR A 149 2.89 1.36 -0.33
C THR A 149 3.78 1.55 -1.53
N ASP A 150 3.87 0.55 -2.39
CA ASP A 150 4.65 0.70 -3.60
C ASP A 150 3.93 1.63 -4.58
N ALA A 151 4.70 2.52 -5.18
CA ALA A 151 4.22 3.53 -6.10
C ALA A 151 5.26 3.79 -7.18
N LEU A 152 4.77 4.24 -8.34
CA LEU A 152 5.58 4.82 -9.39
C LEU A 152 4.90 6.10 -9.82
N LEU A 153 5.51 7.23 -9.46
CA LEU A 153 4.93 8.56 -9.64
C LEU A 153 4.97 9.01 -11.12
N CYS A 154 4.39 10.18 -11.38
CA CYS A 154 4.24 10.73 -12.72
C CYS A 154 5.57 10.85 -13.48
N HIS A 155 5.69 10.14 -14.59
CA HIS A 155 6.83 10.17 -15.53
C HIS A 155 6.35 9.86 -16.96
N ASP A 156 7.20 10.04 -17.97
CA ASP A 156 6.85 9.93 -19.40
C ASP A 156 7.50 8.73 -20.12
N ASP A 157 8.32 7.96 -19.39
CA ASP A 157 9.13 6.84 -19.89
C ASP A 157 10.22 7.22 -20.92
N GLU A 158 10.56 8.51 -21.06
CA GLU A 158 11.58 8.98 -22.00
C GLU A 158 12.98 8.46 -21.66
N LEU A 159 13.48 7.58 -22.53
CA LEU A 159 14.86 7.11 -22.55
C LEU A 159 15.25 6.84 -24.00
N GLU A 160 16.49 7.16 -24.38
CA GLU A 160 16.95 6.99 -25.77
C GLU A 160 16.73 5.55 -26.26
N GLY A 161 16.05 5.41 -27.41
CA GLY A 161 15.71 4.13 -28.02
C GLY A 161 14.34 3.56 -27.64
N ARG A 162 13.70 4.01 -26.55
CA ARG A 162 12.33 3.58 -26.20
C ARG A 162 11.31 4.20 -27.15
N ARG A 163 10.37 3.37 -27.63
CA ARG A 163 9.32 3.78 -28.58
C ARG A 163 7.92 3.33 -28.18
N ILE A 164 7.78 2.13 -27.65
CA ILE A 164 6.50 1.60 -27.19
C ILE A 164 6.70 0.97 -25.82
N ALA A 165 6.03 1.51 -24.81
CA ALA A 165 5.95 0.92 -23.48
C ALA A 165 4.84 -0.14 -23.46
N PHE A 166 5.01 -1.19 -22.66
CA PHE A 166 3.98 -2.20 -22.46
C PHE A 166 4.00 -2.73 -21.02
N ILE A 167 2.81 -3.06 -20.51
CA ILE A 167 2.61 -3.71 -19.21
C ILE A 167 1.67 -4.89 -19.40
N LEU A 168 2.08 -6.09 -18.97
CA LEU A 168 1.25 -7.29 -18.91
C LEU A 168 0.92 -7.59 -17.44
N TYR A 169 -0.35 -7.45 -17.06
CA TYR A 169 -0.79 -7.66 -15.68
C TYR A 169 -1.07 -9.13 -15.37
N LEU A 170 -0.45 -9.64 -14.30
CA LEU A 170 -0.65 -10.98 -13.74
C LEU A 170 -1.17 -10.91 -12.29
N VAL A 171 -2.14 -10.02 -12.06
CA VAL A 171 -2.73 -9.74 -10.74
C VAL A 171 -3.86 -10.71 -10.39
N PRO A 172 -4.12 -10.97 -9.09
CA PRO A 172 -5.35 -11.64 -8.62
C PRO A 172 -6.60 -10.79 -8.96
N PRO A 173 -7.83 -11.20 -8.59
CA PRO A 173 -8.99 -10.32 -8.68
C PRO A 173 -8.70 -8.94 -8.10
N TRP A 174 -8.84 -7.90 -8.92
CA TRP A 174 -8.41 -6.55 -8.61
C TRP A 174 -9.53 -5.54 -8.89
N ASP A 175 -9.64 -4.52 -8.05
CA ASP A 175 -10.56 -3.41 -8.25
C ASP A 175 -9.89 -2.07 -7.91
N ARG A 176 -10.55 -0.96 -8.27
CA ARG A 176 -10.03 0.40 -8.14
C ARG A 176 -9.56 0.73 -6.70
N SER A 177 -10.19 0.15 -5.68
CA SER A 177 -9.88 0.47 -4.29
C SER A 177 -8.61 -0.17 -3.76
N LEU A 178 -8.06 -1.14 -4.47
CA LEU A 178 -6.75 -1.73 -4.16
C LEU A 178 -5.59 -0.86 -4.66
N GLY A 179 -5.88 0.27 -5.33
CA GLY A 179 -4.86 1.11 -5.96
C GLY A 179 -4.18 0.40 -7.13
N GLY A 180 -2.92 0.76 -7.40
CA GLY A 180 -2.14 0.19 -8.50
C GLY A 180 -2.75 0.46 -9.89
N THR A 181 -3.59 1.48 -10.02
CA THR A 181 -4.18 1.90 -11.29
C THR A 181 -3.12 2.52 -12.18
N LEU A 182 -3.12 2.21 -13.47
CA LEU A 182 -2.30 2.96 -14.43
C LEU A 182 -3.05 4.24 -14.82
N ASP A 183 -2.61 5.36 -14.26
CA ASP A 183 -3.21 6.66 -14.45
C ASP A 183 -2.49 7.43 -15.55
N LEU A 184 -3.24 8.03 -16.48
CA LEU A 184 -2.72 8.77 -17.62
C LEU A 184 -3.10 10.25 -17.52
N TYR A 185 -2.12 11.12 -17.72
CA TYR A 185 -2.28 12.57 -17.56
C TYR A 185 -2.57 13.28 -18.89
N SER A 186 -3.46 14.26 -18.83
CA SER A 186 -3.52 15.32 -19.84
C SER A 186 -2.32 16.26 -19.73
N ILE A 187 -2.06 17.03 -20.79
CA ILE A 187 -1.00 18.05 -20.83
C ILE A 187 -1.55 19.48 -20.86
N ASP A 188 -0.72 20.44 -20.49
CA ASP A 188 -0.98 21.87 -20.66
C ASP A 188 -0.33 22.44 -21.95
N GLU A 189 -0.40 23.77 -22.12
CA GLU A 189 0.16 24.49 -23.28
C GLU A 189 1.70 24.45 -23.33
N HIS A 190 2.36 24.02 -22.26
CA HIS A 190 3.81 23.90 -22.12
C HIS A 190 4.30 22.44 -22.16
N PHE A 191 3.45 21.51 -22.59
CA PHE A 191 3.74 20.07 -22.62
C PHE A 191 4.08 19.49 -21.24
N GLN A 192 3.54 20.08 -20.16
CA GLN A 192 3.68 19.56 -18.80
C GLN A 192 2.43 18.76 -18.39
N PRO A 193 2.56 17.73 -17.55
CA PRO A 193 1.41 16.98 -17.05
C PRO A 193 0.49 17.88 -16.23
N LYS A 194 -0.83 17.79 -16.47
CA LYS A 194 -1.83 18.66 -15.83
C LYS A 194 -2.68 17.94 -14.79
N GLN A 195 -3.42 16.91 -15.22
CA GLN A 195 -4.30 16.13 -14.34
C GLN A 195 -4.55 14.75 -14.95
N ILE A 196 -4.85 13.77 -14.09
CA ILE A 196 -5.29 12.43 -14.49
C ILE A 196 -6.62 12.55 -15.24
N VAL A 197 -6.67 12.00 -16.45
CA VAL A 197 -7.90 11.95 -17.27
C VAL A 197 -8.35 10.53 -17.58
N LYS A 198 -7.46 9.54 -17.38
CA LYS A 198 -7.78 8.12 -17.47
C LYS A 198 -7.09 7.35 -16.36
N SER A 199 -7.75 6.32 -15.86
CA SER A 199 -7.26 5.47 -14.78
C SER A 199 -7.65 4.02 -15.06
N LEU A 200 -6.68 3.24 -15.52
CA LEU A 200 -6.84 1.86 -15.98
C LEU A 200 -6.60 0.89 -14.83
N ILE A 201 -7.64 0.11 -14.49
CA ILE A 201 -7.56 -0.90 -13.42
C ILE A 201 -6.83 -2.14 -13.98
N PRO A 202 -5.76 -2.64 -13.33
CA PRO A 202 -5.10 -3.86 -13.74
C PRO A 202 -6.04 -5.05 -13.58
N SER A 203 -5.88 -6.07 -14.41
CA SER A 203 -6.59 -7.35 -14.24
C SER A 203 -5.80 -8.47 -14.89
N TRP A 204 -5.99 -9.70 -14.43
CA TRP A 204 -5.33 -10.88 -14.99
C TRP A 204 -5.35 -10.91 -16.52
N ASN A 205 -4.19 -11.15 -17.13
CA ASN A 205 -4.00 -11.32 -18.57
C ASN A 205 -4.40 -10.10 -19.42
N LYS A 206 -4.39 -8.90 -18.85
CA LYS A 206 -4.57 -7.64 -19.56
C LYS A 206 -3.21 -7.09 -19.97
N LEU A 207 -3.01 -6.85 -21.26
CA LEU A 207 -1.86 -6.13 -21.77
C LEU A 207 -2.28 -4.69 -22.12
N VAL A 208 -1.51 -3.72 -21.64
CA VAL A 208 -1.62 -2.31 -22.00
C VAL A 208 -0.33 -1.89 -22.70
N PHE A 209 -0.42 -1.10 -23.76
CA PHE A 209 0.76 -0.53 -24.42
C PHE A 209 0.47 0.86 -24.97
N PHE A 210 1.49 1.71 -25.06
CA PHE A 210 1.38 3.08 -25.55
C PHE A 210 2.68 3.57 -26.19
N GLU A 211 2.59 4.59 -27.04
CA GLU A 211 3.77 5.21 -27.65
C GLU A 211 4.48 6.10 -26.62
N VAL A 212 5.79 5.89 -26.45
CA VAL A 212 6.65 6.75 -25.62
C VAL A 212 6.89 8.07 -26.35
N SER A 213 6.62 9.18 -25.67
CA SER A 213 6.70 10.52 -26.23
C SER A 213 6.88 11.57 -25.12
N PRO A 214 7.22 12.83 -25.45
CA PRO A 214 7.33 13.90 -24.45
C PRO A 214 6.02 14.26 -23.71
N VAL A 215 4.93 13.55 -24.00
CA VAL A 215 3.59 13.80 -23.46
C VAL A 215 2.92 12.55 -22.89
N SER A 216 3.62 11.40 -22.86
CA SER A 216 3.08 10.13 -22.35
C SER A 216 3.14 10.01 -20.82
N PHE A 217 2.75 11.08 -20.12
CA PHE A 217 2.81 11.14 -18.65
C PHE A 217 1.83 10.17 -17.98
N HIS A 218 2.33 9.36 -17.05
CA HIS A 218 1.55 8.33 -16.34
C HIS A 218 2.12 7.96 -14.96
N GLN A 219 1.30 7.35 -14.10
CA GLN A 219 1.69 6.89 -12.74
C GLN A 219 0.93 5.62 -12.28
N HIS A 220 1.26 5.11 -11.07
CA HIS A 220 0.54 4.05 -10.35
C HIS A 220 0.25 4.41 -8.86
N GLU A 221 -0.98 4.85 -8.43
CA GLU A 221 -1.29 5.02 -6.97
C GLU A 221 -2.73 5.35 -6.48
N ILE A 222 -3.00 5.28 -5.15
CA ILE A 222 -4.28 5.67 -4.46
C ILE A 222 -4.15 6.71 -3.31
N LEU A 223 -3.04 6.80 -2.57
CA LEU A 223 -2.92 7.73 -1.41
C LEU A 223 -2.84 9.20 -1.82
N TYR A 224 -2.08 9.52 -2.88
CA TYR A 224 -1.87 10.89 -3.38
C TYR A 224 -3.14 11.52 -3.96
N ASP A 225 -4.15 10.70 -4.25
CA ASP A 225 -5.46 11.17 -4.66
C ASP A 225 -6.25 11.77 -3.50
N TRP A 226 -6.00 11.33 -2.26
CA TRP A 226 -6.83 11.63 -1.09
C TRP A 226 -6.12 12.43 -0.01
N ILE A 227 -4.89 12.08 0.32
CA ILE A 227 -4.17 12.63 1.47
C ILE A 227 -3.43 13.89 1.06
N ASN A 228 -3.45 14.90 1.92
CA ASN A 228 -2.66 16.11 1.72
C ASN A 228 -1.16 15.74 1.62
N PRO A 229 -0.46 16.15 0.54
CA PRO A 229 0.92 15.75 0.30
C PRO A 229 1.89 16.02 1.44
N THR A 230 1.62 17.03 2.27
CA THR A 230 2.41 17.31 3.48
C THR A 230 2.51 16.09 4.40
N TYR A 231 1.45 15.29 4.52
CA TYR A 231 1.42 14.10 5.38
C TYR A 231 2.01 12.84 4.72
N LEU A 232 2.34 12.92 3.44
CA LEU A 232 3.03 11.85 2.71
C LEU A 232 4.55 12.07 2.67
N ASP A 233 5.02 13.23 3.11
CA ASP A 233 6.44 13.52 3.29
C ASP A 233 7.02 12.74 4.48
N MET A 234 8.13 12.05 4.26
CA MET A 234 8.70 11.12 5.25
C MET A 234 9.38 11.86 6.40
N ASP A 235 10.03 13.01 6.13
CA ASP A 235 10.63 13.83 7.18
C ASP A 235 9.56 14.41 8.12
N TYR A 236 8.39 14.72 7.55
CA TYR A 236 7.24 15.16 8.34
C TYR A 236 6.55 14.01 9.09
N GLN A 237 6.51 12.81 8.52
CA GLN A 237 6.02 11.60 9.22
C GLN A 237 6.83 11.31 10.48
N VAL A 238 8.16 11.43 10.44
CA VAL A 238 9.02 11.25 11.63
C VAL A 238 8.67 12.26 12.72
N GLN A 239 8.47 13.53 12.37
CA GLN A 239 8.06 14.57 13.34
C GLN A 239 6.69 14.27 13.96
N ILE A 240 5.74 13.79 13.14
CA ILE A 240 4.42 13.36 13.61
C ILE A 240 4.55 12.18 14.59
N GLN A 241 5.41 11.20 14.27
CA GLN A 241 5.64 10.05 15.14
C GLN A 241 6.24 10.47 16.48
N GLU A 242 7.24 11.35 16.47
CA GLU A 242 7.86 11.87 17.70
C GLU A 242 6.84 12.58 18.61
N GLU A 243 5.98 13.44 18.05
CA GLU A 243 4.91 14.12 18.79
C GLU A 243 3.86 13.12 19.33
N PHE A 244 3.52 12.12 18.51
CA PHE A 244 2.57 11.08 18.89
C PHE A 244 3.12 10.17 19.99
N GLU A 245 4.40 9.80 19.97
CA GLU A 245 5.02 8.98 21.01
C GLU A 245 5.10 9.72 22.36
N GLU A 246 5.27 11.04 22.35
CA GLU A 246 5.30 11.85 23.58
C GLU A 246 3.93 11.94 24.26
N SER A 247 2.86 12.09 23.48
CA SER A 247 1.53 12.45 23.99
C SER A 247 0.44 11.38 23.79
N SER A 248 0.73 10.35 22.99
CA SER A 248 -0.22 9.31 22.54
C SER A 248 -1.45 9.87 21.80
N GLU A 249 -1.35 11.10 21.29
CA GLU A 249 -2.41 11.78 20.55
C GLU A 249 -1.82 12.76 19.51
N ILE A 250 -2.53 13.00 18.42
CA ILE A 250 -2.18 14.09 17.50
C ILE A 250 -3.40 14.55 16.70
N LEU A 251 -3.38 15.82 16.26
CA LEU A 251 -4.40 16.41 15.40
C LEU A 251 -3.81 16.94 14.09
N LEU A 252 -4.10 16.26 12.98
CA LEU A 252 -3.62 16.60 11.64
C LEU A 252 -4.67 17.41 10.88
N LYS A 253 -4.41 18.69 10.61
CA LYS A 253 -5.35 19.61 9.95
C LYS A 253 -5.26 19.52 8.43
N GLU A 254 -6.37 19.80 7.74
CA GLU A 254 -6.45 19.67 6.29
C GLU A 254 -5.93 18.31 5.79
N PHE A 255 -6.33 17.23 6.48
CA PHE A 255 -5.80 15.89 6.25
C PHE A 255 -6.11 15.35 4.85
N LEU A 256 -7.37 15.51 4.41
CA LEU A 256 -7.73 15.22 3.03
C LEU A 256 -7.45 16.43 2.13
N LYS A 257 -7.10 16.15 0.88
CA LYS A 257 -6.96 17.19 -0.15
C LYS A 257 -8.27 17.99 -0.28
N PRO A 258 -8.23 19.33 -0.36
CA PRO A 258 -9.42 20.17 -0.34
C PRO A 258 -10.49 19.77 -1.37
N GLU A 259 -10.08 19.35 -2.57
CA GLU A 259 -10.98 18.93 -3.63
C GLU A 259 -11.73 17.62 -3.33
N LYS A 260 -11.12 16.69 -2.59
CA LYS A 260 -11.78 15.45 -2.14
C LYS A 260 -12.67 15.73 -0.94
N PHE A 261 -12.17 16.49 0.04
CA PHE A 261 -12.94 16.88 1.22
C PHE A 261 -14.23 17.62 0.84
N THR A 262 -14.15 18.56 -0.11
CA THR A 262 -15.33 19.28 -0.61
C THR A 262 -16.38 18.34 -1.20
N LYS A 263 -15.97 17.36 -2.02
CA LYS A 263 -16.89 16.36 -2.61
C LYS A 263 -17.50 15.43 -1.56
N VAL A 264 -16.75 15.08 -0.52
CA VAL A 264 -17.26 14.30 0.63
C VAL A 264 -18.34 15.10 1.36
N CYS A 265 -18.06 16.36 1.70
CA CYS A 265 -19.05 17.24 2.36
C CYS A 265 -20.30 17.46 1.49
N GLU A 266 -20.13 17.70 0.19
CA GLU A 266 -21.25 17.86 -0.76
C GLU A 266 -22.15 16.61 -0.78
N ALA A 267 -21.54 15.41 -0.80
CA ALA A 267 -22.29 14.16 -0.76
C ALA A 267 -22.98 13.92 0.59
N LEU A 268 -22.44 14.40 1.71
CA LEU A 268 -23.10 14.32 3.02
C LEU A 268 -24.26 15.32 3.16
N GLU A 269 -24.12 16.52 2.58
CA GLU A 269 -25.12 17.58 2.67
C GLU A 269 -26.27 17.43 1.66
N HIS A 270 -25.99 16.86 0.50
CA HIS A 270 -26.92 16.83 -0.64
C HIS A 270 -27.14 15.44 -1.22
N GLY A 271 -26.32 14.46 -0.84
CA GLY A 271 -26.47 13.08 -1.30
C GLY A 271 -27.55 12.31 -0.55
N ASP A 272 -27.98 11.20 -1.16
CA ASP A 272 -28.95 10.28 -0.59
C ASP A 272 -28.22 9.28 0.32
N VAL A 273 -28.08 9.62 1.60
CA VAL A 273 -27.43 8.76 2.60
C VAL A 273 -28.49 8.18 3.55
N GLU A 274 -28.55 6.86 3.60
CA GLU A 274 -29.45 6.15 4.52
C GLU A 274 -28.86 6.11 5.93
N TRP A 275 -29.54 6.77 6.87
CA TRP A 275 -29.13 6.86 8.27
C TRP A 275 -29.99 5.98 9.17
N SER A 276 -29.34 5.29 10.12
CA SER A 276 -30.02 4.49 11.15
C SER A 276 -29.62 4.94 12.54
N SER A 277 -30.59 5.11 13.44
CA SER A 277 -30.31 5.47 14.84
C SER A 277 -29.70 4.28 15.59
N ARG A 278 -28.58 4.52 16.27
CA ARG A 278 -27.87 3.52 17.08
C ARG A 278 -28.24 3.67 18.55
N GLY A 279 -28.47 2.53 19.19
CA GLY A 279 -28.77 2.41 20.62
C GLY A 279 -27.95 1.29 21.28
N PRO A 280 -28.38 0.81 22.47
CA PRO A 280 -29.49 1.32 23.28
C PRO A 280 -29.15 2.66 23.98
N PRO A 281 -30.16 3.44 24.43
CA PRO A 281 -29.95 4.79 24.99
C PRO A 281 -29.06 4.87 26.23
N ASN A 282 -28.95 3.80 27.02
CA ASN A 282 -28.02 3.75 28.16
C ASN A 282 -26.56 3.54 27.75
N LYS A 283 -26.26 3.47 26.45
CA LYS A 283 -24.91 3.29 25.90
C LYS A 283 -24.59 4.35 24.85
N ARG A 284 -25.54 4.62 23.94
CA ARG A 284 -25.35 5.51 22.79
C ARG A 284 -26.68 5.98 22.21
N PHE A 285 -26.64 7.14 21.57
CA PHE A 285 -27.68 7.62 20.68
C PHE A 285 -27.05 8.52 19.62
N TYR A 286 -26.94 8.03 18.39
CA TYR A 286 -26.45 8.78 17.23
C TYR A 286 -26.94 8.14 15.93
N GLU A 287 -26.66 8.75 14.78
CA GLU A 287 -26.99 8.18 13.47
C GLU A 287 -25.75 7.57 12.82
N LYS A 288 -25.90 6.35 12.30
CA LYS A 288 -24.87 5.63 11.54
C LYS A 288 -25.36 5.41 10.12
N ALA A 289 -24.50 5.66 9.13
CA ALA A 289 -24.83 5.37 7.74
C ALA A 289 -24.87 3.86 7.44
N GLU A 290 -25.74 3.47 6.52
CA GLU A 290 -25.73 2.14 5.89
C GLU A 290 -24.67 2.11 4.77
N GLU A 291 -23.56 1.40 5.03
CA GLU A 291 -22.36 1.45 4.18
C GLU A 291 -22.60 0.91 2.77
N SER A 292 -23.50 -0.08 2.64
CA SER A 292 -23.82 -0.72 1.35
C SER A 292 -24.52 0.22 0.37
N THR A 293 -25.26 1.21 0.86
CA THR A 293 -26.07 2.14 0.05
C THR A 293 -25.41 3.51 -0.12
N LEU A 294 -24.22 3.73 0.44
CA LEU A 294 -23.51 5.01 0.34
C LEU A 294 -23.27 5.47 -1.11
N PRO A 295 -23.32 6.80 -1.38
CA PRO A 295 -22.76 7.43 -2.57
C PRO A 295 -21.29 7.04 -2.80
N GLU A 296 -20.87 6.97 -4.07
CA GLU A 296 -19.55 6.42 -4.45
C GLU A 296 -18.38 7.14 -3.76
N ILE A 297 -18.39 8.47 -3.70
CA ILE A 297 -17.31 9.23 -3.03
C ILE A 297 -17.19 8.90 -1.53
N LEU A 298 -18.31 8.62 -0.86
CA LEU A 298 -18.32 8.23 0.56
C LEU A 298 -17.87 6.78 0.73
N LYS A 299 -18.23 5.89 -0.21
CA LYS A 299 -17.69 4.51 -0.26
C LYS A 299 -16.19 4.50 -0.46
N GLU A 300 -15.68 5.30 -1.40
CA GLU A 300 -14.24 5.42 -1.63
C GLU A 300 -13.52 5.96 -0.39
N CYS A 301 -14.09 6.94 0.30
CA CYS A 301 -13.53 7.45 1.56
C CYS A 301 -13.53 6.39 2.68
N MET A 302 -14.61 5.61 2.84
CA MET A 302 -14.63 4.46 3.76
C MET A 302 -13.54 3.45 3.39
N LYS A 303 -13.34 3.18 2.10
CA LYS A 303 -12.31 2.25 1.62
C LYS A 303 -10.90 2.78 1.86
N LEU A 304 -10.64 4.08 1.73
CA LEU A 304 -9.37 4.70 2.10
C LEU A 304 -8.99 4.34 3.54
N PHE A 305 -9.91 4.52 4.49
CA PHE A 305 -9.67 4.18 5.90
C PHE A 305 -9.61 2.67 6.21
N ARG A 306 -9.99 1.81 5.25
CA ARG A 306 -9.82 0.35 5.34
C ARG A 306 -8.66 -0.17 4.50
N SER A 307 -8.03 0.70 3.71
CA SER A 307 -7.00 0.30 2.77
C SER A 307 -5.74 -0.07 3.52
N GLU A 308 -5.04 -1.08 3.01
CA GLU A 308 -3.71 -1.43 3.48
C GLU A 308 -2.84 -0.15 3.56
N ALA A 309 -2.97 0.72 2.53
CA ALA A 309 -2.45 2.10 2.43
C ALA A 309 -2.44 2.90 3.70
N LEU A 310 -3.59 2.98 4.32
CA LEU A 310 -3.68 3.77 5.52
C LEU A 310 -3.10 3.03 6.73
N PHE A 311 -3.13 1.70 6.78
CA PHE A 311 -2.53 0.96 7.91
C PHE A 311 -1.02 1.23 8.02
N LEU A 312 -0.23 1.20 6.93
CA LEU A 312 1.20 1.55 7.03
C LEU A 312 1.41 3.04 7.26
N LEU A 313 0.60 3.93 6.67
CA LEU A 313 0.72 5.36 6.96
C LEU A 313 0.47 5.65 8.46
N LEU A 314 -0.53 5.01 9.06
CA LEU A 314 -0.80 5.12 10.50
C LEU A 314 0.31 4.49 11.34
N SER A 315 0.89 3.36 10.91
CA SER A 315 2.11 2.85 11.53
C SER A 315 3.23 3.89 11.54
N ASN A 316 3.48 4.55 10.42
CA ASN A 316 4.51 5.57 10.34
C ASN A 316 4.20 6.80 11.22
N PHE A 317 2.93 7.15 11.41
CA PHE A 317 2.56 8.27 12.29
C PHE A 317 2.64 7.93 13.78
N THR A 318 2.62 6.65 14.16
CA THR A 318 2.34 6.26 15.54
C THR A 318 3.35 5.31 16.16
N GLY A 319 4.25 4.72 15.37
CA GLY A 319 5.16 3.66 15.81
C GLY A 319 4.46 2.31 16.05
N LEU A 320 3.13 2.22 15.93
CA LEU A 320 2.38 0.98 16.12
C LEU A 320 2.55 0.03 14.93
N LYS A 321 2.61 -1.28 15.19
CA LYS A 321 2.72 -2.34 14.17
C LYS A 321 1.36 -2.69 13.57
N LEU A 322 0.69 -1.71 12.95
CA LEU A 322 -0.55 -1.90 12.19
C LEU A 322 -0.31 -2.51 10.80
N HIS A 323 0.95 -2.62 10.37
CA HIS A 323 1.29 -3.22 9.09
C HIS A 323 2.57 -4.05 9.17
N PHE A 324 2.69 -5.13 8.39
CA PHE A 324 3.83 -6.04 8.49
C PHE A 324 5.16 -5.39 8.03
N LEU A 325 5.09 -4.41 7.12
CA LEU A 325 6.23 -3.61 6.66
C LEU A 325 6.61 -2.44 7.58
N ALA A 326 5.82 -2.14 8.61
CA ALA A 326 6.20 -1.11 9.58
C ALA A 326 7.45 -1.56 10.34
N PRO A 327 8.31 -0.66 10.83
CA PRO A 327 9.44 -1.04 11.68
C PRO A 327 8.97 -1.84 12.91
N SER A 328 9.75 -2.84 13.34
CA SER A 328 9.54 -3.54 14.61
C SER A 328 10.55 -3.05 15.64
N GLU A 329 10.22 -3.04 16.93
CA GLU A 329 11.19 -2.71 18.01
C GLU A 329 12.49 -3.56 17.93
N GLU A 330 12.40 -4.76 17.36
CA GLU A 330 13.54 -5.66 17.12
C GLU A 330 14.44 -5.20 15.94
N ASP A 331 13.88 -4.52 14.95
CA ASP A 331 14.60 -4.03 13.77
C ASP A 331 15.47 -2.81 14.13
N GLU A 332 14.96 -1.90 14.96
CA GLU A 332 15.73 -0.73 15.44
C GLU A 332 16.91 -1.09 16.33
N MET A 333 16.84 -2.20 17.09
CA MET A 333 17.97 -2.67 17.90
C MET A 333 19.08 -3.31 17.06
N ASN A 334 18.76 -3.83 15.88
CA ASN A 334 19.76 -4.37 14.96
C ASN A 334 20.47 -3.23 14.22
N ASP A 335 19.74 -2.20 13.77
CA ASP A 335 20.32 -1.03 13.11
C ASP A 335 21.24 -0.22 14.05
N LYS A 336 20.87 -0.09 15.33
CA LYS A 336 21.74 0.55 16.34
C LYS A 336 23.02 -0.24 16.61
N LYS A 337 22.99 -1.59 16.54
CA LYS A 337 24.19 -2.43 16.69
C LYS A 337 25.08 -2.40 15.44
N GLU A 338 24.52 -2.30 14.24
CA GLU A 338 25.28 -2.11 13.01
C GLU A 338 25.92 -0.72 12.93
N ALA A 339 25.24 0.32 13.41
CA ALA A 339 25.79 1.68 13.50
C ALA A 339 26.95 1.78 14.52
N GLU A 340 26.84 1.15 15.70
CA GLU A 340 27.93 1.14 16.70
C GLU A 340 29.16 0.30 16.27
N THR A 341 28.98 -0.70 15.40
CA THR A 341 30.10 -1.50 14.88
C THR A 341 30.80 -0.84 13.69
N ALA A 342 30.17 0.12 13.02
CA ALA A 342 30.76 0.88 11.92
C ALA A 342 31.71 2.01 12.39
N ASP A 343 31.61 2.47 13.64
CA ASP A 343 32.34 3.65 14.14
C ASP A 343 33.71 3.35 14.80
N ILE A 344 34.22 2.11 14.67
CA ILE A 344 35.51 1.69 15.28
C ILE A 344 36.64 1.44 14.25
N THR A 345 36.40 1.66 12.95
CA THR A 345 37.43 1.41 11.93
C THR A 345 37.67 2.59 11.01
N GLU A 346 38.29 3.67 11.52
CA GLU A 346 39.20 4.50 10.72
C GLU A 346 39.96 5.50 11.62
N GLU A 347 41.20 5.16 11.99
CA GLU A 347 42.33 6.09 11.94
C GLU A 347 43.66 5.36 12.19
N GLY A 348 44.51 5.34 11.15
CA GLY A 348 45.81 4.69 11.15
C GLY A 348 46.99 5.65 11.41
N THR A 349 47.84 5.23 12.35
CA THR A 349 49.32 5.32 12.38
C THR A 349 50.05 6.69 12.46
N SER A 350 50.88 6.86 13.52
CA SER A 350 52.37 6.81 13.41
C SER A 350 53.10 7.41 14.64
N HIS A 351 53.83 6.59 15.41
CA HIS A 351 55.30 6.71 15.70
C HIS A 351 55.75 5.94 16.98
N ASN A 352 56.74 5.08 16.76
CA ASN A 352 57.57 4.24 17.64
C ASN A 352 58.81 5.03 18.20
N PRO A 353 59.79 4.50 18.99
CA PRO A 353 59.94 3.30 19.87
C PRO A 353 60.83 3.60 21.15
N PRO A 354 61.68 2.70 21.75
CA PRO A 354 61.65 1.25 22.08
C PRO A 354 62.04 0.84 23.54
N GLU A 355 61.62 -0.38 23.94
CA GLU A 355 62.34 -1.49 24.66
C GLU A 355 62.92 -1.33 26.10
N PRO A 356 63.33 -2.42 26.80
CA PRO A 356 63.25 -3.87 26.48
C PRO A 356 62.72 -4.83 27.59
N GLU A 357 62.38 -6.05 27.14
CA GLU A 357 62.66 -7.41 27.67
C GLU A 357 62.61 -7.68 29.20
N ASN A 358 62.16 -8.81 29.75
CA ASN A 358 62.39 -10.20 29.38
C ASN A 358 61.62 -11.15 30.33
N ASN A 359 61.01 -12.21 29.81
CA ASN A 359 60.93 -13.60 30.32
C ASN A 359 60.90 -13.89 31.85
N GLN A 360 59.91 -14.65 32.35
CA GLN A 360 59.92 -16.14 32.36
C GLN A 360 58.88 -16.76 33.35
N THR A 361 58.09 -17.73 32.82
CA THR A 361 57.67 -19.02 33.41
C THR A 361 56.91 -19.17 34.75
N ALA A 362 55.74 -19.83 34.61
CA ALA A 362 55.32 -21.09 35.26
C ALA A 362 54.52 -21.10 36.59
N ILE A 363 53.28 -21.60 36.45
CA ILE A 363 52.56 -22.63 37.25
C ILE A 363 52.49 -22.45 38.79
N SER A 364 51.27 -22.32 39.34
CA SER A 364 50.62 -23.29 40.26
C SER A 364 49.65 -22.65 41.26
N ASN A 365 48.41 -23.17 41.25
CA ASN A 365 47.52 -23.52 42.37
C ASN A 365 47.44 -22.63 43.62
N ASN A 366 46.21 -22.22 43.99
CA ASN A 366 45.57 -22.87 45.15
C ASN A 366 44.05 -22.66 45.22
N SER A 367 43.40 -23.78 45.50
CA SER A 367 42.02 -24.01 45.91
C SER A 367 41.66 -23.35 47.25
N GLN A 368 40.41 -22.89 47.39
CA GLN A 368 39.59 -23.17 48.57
C GLN A 368 38.10 -22.89 48.32
N GLN A 369 37.27 -23.88 48.68
CA GLN A 369 35.82 -23.89 48.66
C GLN A 369 35.23 -23.04 49.81
N SER A 370 34.11 -22.38 49.55
CA SER A 370 32.99 -22.36 50.49
C SER A 370 31.68 -22.12 49.73
N SER A 371 30.75 -23.05 49.95
CA SER A 371 29.40 -23.16 49.43
C SER A 371 28.43 -22.19 50.11
N GLU A 372 27.55 -21.54 49.35
CA GLU A 372 26.20 -21.20 49.80
C GLU A 372 25.19 -21.48 48.66
N GLN A 373 24.07 -22.06 49.06
CA GLN A 373 23.00 -22.64 48.24
C GLN A 373 22.14 -21.55 47.61
N THR A 374 21.74 -21.75 46.35
CA THR A 374 20.66 -21.00 45.68
C THR A 374 19.54 -21.99 45.37
N ASP A 375 18.34 -21.69 45.89
CA ASP A 375 17.08 -22.33 45.49
C ASP A 375 16.70 -21.91 44.04
N PRO A 376 15.97 -22.75 43.30
CA PRO A 376 15.69 -22.51 41.88
C PRO A 376 14.52 -21.53 41.67
N GLU A 377 14.74 -20.51 40.85
CA GLU A 377 13.69 -19.66 40.26
C GLU A 377 12.79 -20.47 39.31
N PRO A 378 11.48 -20.19 39.23
CA PRO A 378 10.59 -20.84 38.28
C PRO A 378 10.83 -20.30 36.86
N GLU A 379 10.97 -21.21 35.90
CA GLU A 379 10.99 -20.93 34.46
C GLU A 379 9.76 -20.11 34.05
N GLU A 380 9.96 -18.84 33.70
CA GLU A 380 8.99 -18.10 32.90
C GLU A 380 9.03 -18.67 31.49
N ASN A 381 7.95 -19.37 31.12
CA ASN A 381 7.68 -19.78 29.74
C ASN A 381 7.65 -18.52 28.86
N GLU A 382 8.64 -18.36 28.00
CA GLU A 382 8.56 -17.50 26.81
C GLU A 382 7.42 -18.00 25.92
N THR A 383 6.20 -17.48 26.15
CA THR A 383 5.14 -17.55 25.16
C THR A 383 5.55 -16.70 23.97
N LYS A 384 6.01 -17.36 22.90
CA LYS A 384 6.16 -16.80 21.56
C LYS A 384 4.93 -15.92 21.24
N LYS A 385 5.13 -14.61 21.05
CA LYS A 385 4.12 -13.70 20.47
C LYS A 385 3.67 -14.31 19.14
N GLU A 386 2.46 -14.86 19.08
CA GLU A 386 1.80 -15.09 17.80
C GLU A 386 1.67 -13.72 17.12
N SER A 387 2.17 -13.61 15.89
CA SER A 387 1.97 -12.43 15.04
C SER A 387 0.46 -12.17 14.93
N SER A 388 -0.04 -11.16 15.64
CA SER A 388 -1.41 -10.68 15.48
C SER A 388 -1.56 -10.14 14.06
N VAL A 389 -2.74 -10.32 13.46
CA VAL A 389 -3.07 -9.73 12.16
C VAL A 389 -3.76 -8.40 12.48
N PRO A 390 -3.22 -7.26 12.04
CA PRO A 390 -3.84 -5.97 12.27
C PRO A 390 -5.26 -5.91 11.71
N MET A 391 -6.16 -5.28 12.45
CA MET A 391 -7.58 -5.20 12.10
C MET A 391 -8.11 -3.78 12.29
N CYS A 392 -9.17 -3.43 11.57
CA CYS A 392 -9.92 -2.21 11.85
C CYS A 392 -11.44 -2.43 11.86
N GLN A 393 -12.12 -1.55 12.55
CA GLN A 393 -13.56 -1.33 12.41
C GLN A 393 -13.82 0.15 12.23
N GLY A 394 -14.84 0.49 11.43
CA GLY A 394 -15.13 1.88 11.14
C GLY A 394 -16.56 2.10 10.73
N GLU A 395 -17.04 3.32 10.98
CA GLU A 395 -18.37 3.79 10.64
C GLU A 395 -18.39 5.28 10.31
N LEU A 396 -19.27 5.65 9.39
CA LEU A 396 -19.64 7.05 9.12
C LEU A 396 -20.82 7.44 10.02
N ARG A 397 -20.64 8.50 10.79
CA ARG A 397 -21.58 8.95 11.83
C ARG A 397 -22.13 10.34 11.53
N HIS A 398 -23.36 10.58 11.98
CA HIS A 398 -24.01 11.88 11.96
C HIS A 398 -24.43 12.30 13.37
N TRP A 399 -24.02 13.51 13.74
CA TRP A 399 -24.13 14.07 15.08
C TRP A 399 -25.00 15.31 15.06
N LYS A 400 -26.12 15.30 15.78
CA LYS A 400 -27.03 16.44 15.91
C LYS A 400 -27.54 16.57 17.35
N THR A 401 -28.30 17.62 17.62
CA THR A 401 -28.88 17.89 18.93
C THR A 401 -29.56 16.64 19.52
N GLY A 402 -29.19 16.30 20.75
CA GLY A 402 -29.66 15.13 21.48
C GLY A 402 -28.79 13.89 21.36
N HIS A 403 -27.84 13.82 20.41
CA HIS A 403 -26.93 12.66 20.26
C HIS A 403 -25.84 12.64 21.33
N TYR A 404 -25.35 11.44 21.69
CA TYR A 404 -24.29 11.19 22.70
C TYR A 404 -23.77 9.74 22.66
N THR A 405 -22.65 9.49 23.36
CA THR A 405 -22.30 8.16 23.87
C THR A 405 -22.03 8.20 25.37
N LEU A 406 -22.08 7.04 26.03
CA LEU A 406 -21.84 6.89 27.47
C LEU A 406 -20.85 5.75 27.72
N ILE A 407 -20.06 5.92 28.78
CA ILE A 407 -19.30 4.82 29.36
C ILE A 407 -20.27 3.83 30.01
N HIS A 408 -20.03 2.54 29.83
CA HIS A 408 -20.89 1.48 30.35
C HIS A 408 -20.07 0.24 30.75
N ASP A 409 -20.63 -0.63 31.59
CA ASP A 409 -19.94 -1.80 32.18
C ASP A 409 -19.32 -2.78 31.16
N HIS A 410 -19.82 -2.79 29.92
CA HIS A 410 -19.28 -3.61 28.81
C HIS A 410 -18.32 -2.85 27.89
N SER A 411 -17.89 -1.64 28.26
CA SER A 411 -16.91 -0.88 27.49
C SER A 411 -15.59 -1.62 27.66
N LYS A 412 -15.21 -2.37 26.63
CA LYS A 412 -13.95 -3.09 26.64
C LYS A 412 -12.81 -2.09 26.61
N ALA A 413 -11.95 -2.17 27.62
CA ALA A 413 -10.70 -1.46 27.60
C ALA A 413 -9.66 -2.40 26.96
N GLU A 414 -9.35 -2.09 25.71
CA GLU A 414 -8.41 -2.83 24.86
C GLU A 414 -7.46 -1.78 24.25
N PHE A 415 -6.21 -2.17 24.04
CA PHE A 415 -5.25 -1.35 23.29
C PHE A 415 -5.80 -1.12 21.89
N ALA A 416 -5.87 0.15 21.49
CA ALA A 416 -6.47 0.51 20.21
C ALA A 416 -6.06 1.93 19.80
N LEU A 417 -5.88 2.14 18.50
CA LEU A 417 -5.73 3.46 17.90
C LEU A 417 -7.08 3.95 17.40
N ASP A 418 -7.60 5.02 17.98
CA ASP A 418 -8.81 5.68 17.50
C ASP A 418 -8.47 6.73 16.45
N LEU A 419 -9.23 6.75 15.36
CA LEU A 419 -9.14 7.74 14.29
C LEU A 419 -10.49 8.43 14.11
N ILE A 420 -10.48 9.76 14.04
CA ILE A 420 -11.69 10.57 13.78
C ILE A 420 -11.37 11.64 12.73
N LEU A 421 -12.03 11.58 11.56
CA LEU A 421 -12.01 12.68 10.58
C LEU A 421 -13.34 13.42 10.59
N TYR A 422 -13.33 14.72 10.88
CA TYR A 422 -14.55 15.54 10.96
C TYR A 422 -14.93 16.23 9.64
N CYS A 423 -16.23 16.29 9.36
CA CYS A 423 -16.82 16.89 8.16
C CYS A 423 -17.96 17.85 8.52
N GLY A 424 -17.97 19.05 7.93
CA GLY A 424 -19.11 19.99 8.02
C GLY A 424 -19.35 20.60 9.41
N CYS A 425 -18.33 20.76 10.24
CA CYS A 425 -18.46 21.32 11.60
C CYS A 425 -17.99 22.78 11.70
N GLU A 426 -18.01 23.56 10.61
CA GLU A 426 -17.66 24.98 10.63
C GLU A 426 -18.55 25.76 11.63
N GLY A 427 -17.92 26.56 12.49
CA GLY A 427 -18.60 27.33 13.54
C GLY A 427 -19.16 26.48 14.68
N TRP A 428 -18.68 25.24 14.85
CA TRP A 428 -19.03 24.42 16.00
C TRP A 428 -18.20 24.80 17.23
N GLU A 429 -18.86 24.97 18.37
CA GLU A 429 -18.23 25.43 19.61
C GLU A 429 -18.31 24.36 20.71
N PRO A 430 -17.32 24.25 21.62
CA PRO A 430 -17.33 23.26 22.70
C PRO A 430 -18.58 23.30 23.59
N GLU A 431 -19.18 24.48 23.79
CA GLU A 431 -20.41 24.67 24.58
C GLU A 431 -21.62 23.95 23.98
N TYR A 432 -21.55 23.52 22.72
CA TYR A 432 -22.60 22.75 22.07
C TYR A 432 -22.56 21.28 22.46
N GLY A 433 -21.43 20.79 23.00
CA GLY A 433 -21.14 19.37 23.16
C GLY A 433 -20.67 18.74 21.84
N GLY A 434 -20.73 17.42 21.73
CA GLY A 434 -20.30 16.69 20.53
C GLY A 434 -18.79 16.45 20.42
N PHE A 435 -17.99 17.03 21.31
CA PHE A 435 -16.57 16.66 21.45
C PHE A 435 -16.42 15.25 22.03
N THR A 436 -15.32 14.59 21.68
CA THR A 436 -14.94 13.30 22.24
C THR A 436 -14.02 13.53 23.42
N SER A 437 -14.39 13.03 24.60
CA SER A 437 -13.60 13.12 25.83
C SER A 437 -13.04 11.74 26.16
N TYR A 438 -11.75 11.69 26.51
CA TYR A 438 -11.02 10.53 26.98
C TYR A 438 -10.75 10.70 28.48
N ILE A 439 -11.01 9.66 29.27
CA ILE A 439 -10.90 9.69 30.72
C ILE A 439 -10.22 8.43 31.24
N ALA A 440 -9.56 8.55 32.39
CA ALA A 440 -9.01 7.42 33.12
C ALA A 440 -10.11 6.57 33.77
N LYS A 441 -9.98 5.25 33.69
CA LYS A 441 -10.98 4.30 34.16
C LYS A 441 -11.03 4.26 35.68
N GLY A 442 -12.20 4.56 36.24
CA GLY A 442 -12.40 4.61 37.69
C GLY A 442 -11.98 5.92 38.34
N GLU A 443 -11.61 6.92 37.54
CA GLU A 443 -11.24 8.25 37.98
C GLU A 443 -12.16 9.31 37.35
N ASP A 444 -12.23 10.49 37.98
CA ASP A 444 -12.98 11.64 37.48
C ASP A 444 -12.10 12.57 36.60
N GLU A 445 -10.90 12.12 36.23
CA GLU A 445 -9.90 12.89 35.50
C GLU A 445 -10.10 12.77 33.98
N GLU A 446 -10.29 13.93 33.33
CA GLU A 446 -10.31 14.04 31.87
C GLU A 446 -8.87 14.16 31.35
N LEU A 447 -8.48 13.20 30.52
CA LEU A 447 -7.13 13.11 29.94
C LEU A 447 -7.00 13.99 28.69
N LEU A 448 -8.01 13.93 27.82
CA LEU A 448 -7.99 14.60 26.53
C LEU A 448 -9.41 14.93 26.04
N THR A 449 -9.56 16.08 25.40
CA THR A 449 -10.78 16.45 24.66
C THR A 449 -10.45 16.73 23.20
N VAL A 450 -11.09 15.98 22.30
CA VAL A 450 -11.00 16.17 20.85
C VAL A 450 -12.23 16.93 20.37
N ASN A 451 -12.01 18.15 19.87
CA ASN A 451 -13.08 19.03 19.37
C ASN A 451 -13.35 18.82 17.88
N PRO A 452 -14.62 18.91 17.41
CA PRO A 452 -14.92 18.87 15.98
C PRO A 452 -14.30 20.05 15.22
N GLU A 453 -13.35 19.78 14.33
CA GLU A 453 -12.73 20.77 13.43
C GLU A 453 -12.67 20.22 12.01
N SER A 454 -13.18 20.97 11.02
CA SER A 454 -13.41 20.43 9.68
C SER A 454 -12.10 20.06 8.98
N ASN A 455 -12.08 18.87 8.37
CA ASN A 455 -10.92 18.28 7.72
C ASN A 455 -9.71 18.06 8.67
N SER A 456 -9.95 18.04 9.98
CA SER A 456 -8.94 17.62 10.96
C SER A 456 -9.11 16.13 11.28
N LEU A 457 -8.01 15.38 11.19
CA LEU A 457 -7.89 13.99 11.58
C LEU A 457 -7.27 13.91 12.98
N ALA A 458 -8.03 13.42 13.95
CA ALA A 458 -7.52 13.12 15.28
C ALA A 458 -7.11 11.65 15.37
N LEU A 459 -5.91 11.38 15.86
CA LEU A 459 -5.44 10.06 16.25
C LEU A 459 -5.24 10.05 17.76
N VAL A 460 -5.76 9.04 18.45
CA VAL A 460 -5.59 8.88 19.91
C VAL A 460 -5.37 7.41 20.23
N TYR A 461 -4.23 7.09 20.83
CA TYR A 461 -3.97 5.74 21.31
C TYR A 461 -4.58 5.55 22.70
N ARG A 462 -5.35 4.48 22.87
CA ARG A 462 -5.95 4.09 24.15
C ARG A 462 -5.28 2.84 24.69
N ASP A 463 -5.03 2.85 25.99
CA ASP A 463 -4.65 1.67 26.75
C ASP A 463 -5.87 0.97 27.40
N ARG A 464 -5.61 0.02 28.30
CA ARG A 464 -6.64 -0.75 29.04
C ARG A 464 -7.28 0.00 30.21
N GLU A 465 -6.79 1.20 30.52
CA GLU A 465 -7.35 2.04 31.57
C GLU A 465 -7.92 3.35 31.00
N THR A 466 -7.94 3.51 29.67
CA THR A 466 -8.50 4.67 29.00
C THR A 466 -9.88 4.35 28.40
N LEU A 467 -10.87 5.17 28.75
CA LEU A 467 -12.22 5.11 28.20
C LEU A 467 -12.54 6.40 27.46
N LYS A 468 -13.52 6.36 26.55
CA LYS A 468 -13.98 7.55 25.83
C LYS A 468 -15.49 7.66 25.74
N PHE A 469 -15.98 8.87 25.56
CA PHE A 469 -17.36 9.14 25.20
C PHE A 469 -17.50 10.43 24.38
N VAL A 470 -18.60 10.55 23.63
CA VAL A 470 -18.97 11.77 22.91
C VAL A 470 -19.97 12.53 23.76
N LYS A 471 -19.64 13.76 24.14
CA LYS A 471 -20.47 14.58 25.00
C LYS A 471 -21.81 14.87 24.35
N HIS A 472 -22.88 14.80 25.13
CA HIS A 472 -24.23 15.13 24.68
C HIS A 472 -24.32 16.49 23.98
N ILE A 473 -24.86 16.49 22.77
CA ILE A 473 -25.06 17.69 21.97
C ILE A 473 -26.33 18.41 22.42
N ASN A 474 -26.17 19.58 23.03
CA ASN A 474 -27.27 20.33 23.59
C ASN A 474 -27.89 21.33 22.60
N HIS A 475 -29.00 21.95 22.97
CA HIS A 475 -29.78 22.84 22.09
C HIS A 475 -29.05 24.13 21.68
N ARG A 476 -27.93 24.50 22.31
CA ARG A 476 -27.08 25.61 21.83
C ARG A 476 -26.50 25.31 20.45
N SER A 477 -26.35 24.03 20.07
CA SER A 477 -25.98 23.64 18.69
C SER A 477 -26.90 24.20 17.61
N LEU A 478 -28.16 24.56 17.94
CA LEU A 478 -29.07 25.21 17.00
C LEU A 478 -28.60 26.61 16.57
N GLU A 479 -27.67 27.22 17.31
CA GLU A 479 -27.03 28.48 16.92
C GLU A 479 -26.21 28.34 15.63
N GLN A 480 -25.73 27.14 15.28
CA GLN A 480 -25.09 26.84 13.99
C GLN A 480 -25.98 27.24 12.80
N LYS A 481 -27.31 27.13 12.95
CA LYS A 481 -28.28 27.50 11.90
C LYS A 481 -28.32 29.00 11.60
N LYS A 482 -27.75 29.85 12.46
CA LYS A 482 -27.61 31.30 12.19
C LYS A 482 -26.64 31.55 11.03
N THR A 483 -25.60 30.71 10.91
CA THR A 483 -24.58 30.80 9.86
C THR A 483 -24.87 29.83 8.72
N PHE A 484 -25.27 28.60 9.05
CA PHE A 484 -25.51 27.51 8.09
C PHE A 484 -26.95 26.97 8.25
N PRO A 485 -27.99 27.64 7.69
CA PRO A 485 -29.39 27.34 8.00
C PRO A 485 -29.83 25.93 7.60
N ASN A 486 -29.22 25.39 6.53
CA ASN A 486 -29.53 24.06 5.99
C ASN A 486 -28.78 22.95 6.72
N ARG A 487 -27.75 23.27 7.52
CA ARG A 487 -26.97 22.27 8.25
C ARG A 487 -27.63 21.93 9.58
N THR A 488 -27.54 20.66 9.96
CA THR A 488 -28.09 20.16 11.22
C THR A 488 -27.06 19.28 11.91
N GLY A 489 -26.10 19.90 12.61
CA GLY A 489 -25.02 19.17 13.25
C GLY A 489 -23.79 19.02 12.35
N PHE A 490 -23.10 17.89 12.46
CA PHE A 490 -21.90 17.56 11.69
C PHE A 490 -21.74 16.04 11.50
N TRP A 491 -20.75 15.64 10.70
CA TRP A 491 -20.44 14.24 10.44
C TRP A 491 -18.99 13.91 10.79
N ASP A 492 -18.71 12.63 11.02
CA ASP A 492 -17.34 12.15 11.09
C ASP A 492 -17.20 10.72 10.54
N PHE A 493 -15.99 10.40 10.08
CA PHE A 493 -15.54 9.04 9.87
C PHE A 493 -14.81 8.60 11.14
N SER A 494 -15.33 7.58 11.81
CA SER A 494 -14.75 7.07 13.06
C SER A 494 -14.25 5.64 12.86
N PHE A 495 -12.95 5.46 13.00
CA PHE A 495 -12.27 4.17 12.88
C PHE A 495 -11.52 3.82 14.17
N ILE A 496 -11.33 2.53 14.38
CA ILE A 496 -10.53 1.96 15.46
C ILE A 496 -9.65 0.88 14.85
N TYR A 497 -8.34 0.98 15.07
CA TYR A 497 -7.33 0.04 14.61
C TYR A 497 -6.74 -0.74 15.78
N TYR A 498 -6.36 -1.98 15.50
CA TYR A 498 -5.79 -2.94 16.44
C TYR A 498 -4.55 -3.58 15.79
N GLU A 499 -3.46 -3.73 16.55
CA GLU A 499 -2.23 -4.44 16.13
C GLU A 499 -2.41 -5.96 15.96
#